data_AF-A0A970A2N0-F1
#
_entry.id   AF-A0A970A2N0-F1
#
_cell.length_a   1.000
_cell.length_b   1.000
_cell.length_c   1.000
_cell.angle_alpha   90.00
_cell.angle_beta   90.00
_cell.angle_gamma   90.00
#
_symmetry.space_group_name_H-M   'P 1'
#
loop_
_entity.id
_entity.type
_entity.pdbx_description
1 polymer ?
#
loop_
_entity_poly.entity_id
_entity_poly.type
_entity_poly.pdbx_seq_one_letter_code
_entity_poly.pdbx_strand_id
1 'polypeptide(L)'
;MHNNSGFEIKLHDGNILELRVNEMMHASSQSFSLLKTALNKYDFVVLVLQPNGILPVSVKDALVEHPGFKKLKAVLTRQMQIPQKIFKLPLYKDVDEALLSIATFKGVKAGIDNFKSLPFMQSKIFSAFKVLRNDPANIKDALAALSGDHRIAMKILELANESNEAKEEPYDSLSKAAAFVGGEGIAYVLVFELFKMLEDVFEEASIKLLHMKNCSLLCETIAMLAVSDKSQRWLSASAGLLHDIGSLLLADYAPKNYDTASNNRYSAGLSSLEAENKIFAFNHIEAGKMFSDTLNLPHFIELSITEHHSLPPLPNDFVLHSVIVADNFLNASLGSDPFISCEDSLEFLAKYTAKMSTGKSPFTETLRRLALRERFNMSEESRPFEKKVLGKILTQVLSEAPLTL
;
A
#
# COMPACT_ATOMS: atom_id res chain seq x y z
N MET A 1 20.43 27.50 -37.18
CA MET A 1 20.19 26.41 -38.14
C MET A 1 19.14 25.50 -37.52
N HIS A 2 17.91 25.49 -38.05
CA HIS A 2 16.88 24.55 -37.61
C HIS A 2 17.38 23.14 -37.90
N ASN A 3 17.63 22.37 -36.84
CA ASN A 3 18.09 21.00 -36.99
C ASN A 3 16.93 20.20 -37.60
N ASN A 4 17.15 19.62 -38.78
CA ASN A 4 16.15 18.84 -39.52
C ASN A 4 15.89 17.45 -38.89
N SER A 5 16.30 17.25 -37.64
CA SER A 5 16.03 16.04 -36.86
C SER A 5 14.61 16.15 -36.31
N GLY A 6 13.77 15.11 -36.50
CA GLY A 6 12.42 15.04 -35.92
C GLY A 6 12.36 14.99 -34.38
N PHE A 7 13.45 15.35 -33.70
CA PHE A 7 13.61 15.35 -32.25
C PHE A 7 14.56 16.45 -31.75
N GLU A 8 14.41 16.82 -30.49
CA GLU A 8 15.26 17.75 -29.73
C GLU A 8 15.68 17.12 -28.40
N ILE A 9 16.84 17.51 -27.86
CA ILE A 9 17.37 16.99 -26.60
C ILE A 9 17.69 18.15 -25.67
N LYS A 10 17.30 18.03 -24.40
CA LYS A 10 17.72 18.91 -23.31
C LYS A 10 18.18 18.08 -22.13
N LEU A 11 19.24 18.52 -21.45
CA LEU A 11 19.70 17.91 -20.20
C LEU A 11 19.23 18.75 -19.02
N HIS A 12 18.81 18.07 -17.97
CA HIS A 12 18.47 18.67 -16.68
C HIS A 12 19.43 18.17 -15.60
N ASP A 13 19.40 18.83 -14.44
CA ASP A 13 20.20 18.44 -13.29
C ASP A 13 19.90 17.01 -12.83
N GLY A 14 20.88 16.38 -12.18
CA GLY A 14 20.73 15.02 -11.65
C GLY A 14 20.64 13.93 -12.72
N ASN A 15 21.37 14.10 -13.84
CA ASN A 15 21.50 13.10 -14.91
C ASN A 15 20.16 12.69 -15.56
N ILE A 16 19.32 13.68 -15.88
CA ILE A 16 18.01 13.48 -16.52
C ILE A 16 18.06 14.01 -17.96
N LEU A 17 17.62 13.19 -18.92
CA LEU A 17 17.51 13.60 -20.33
C LEU A 17 16.06 13.84 -20.71
N GLU A 18 15.78 15.01 -21.27
CA GLU A 18 14.52 15.32 -21.95
C GLU A 18 14.68 15.10 -23.45
N LEU A 19 13.84 14.24 -24.01
CA LEU A 19 13.78 13.92 -25.43
C LEU A 19 12.44 14.38 -26.00
N ARG A 20 12.44 15.44 -26.81
CA ARG A 20 11.24 15.89 -27.53
C ARG A 20 11.19 15.22 -28.89
N VAL A 21 10.06 14.64 -29.26
CA VAL A 21 9.89 13.93 -30.54
C VAL A 21 8.63 14.43 -31.24
N ASN A 22 8.75 14.80 -32.51
CA ASN A 22 7.66 15.28 -33.36
C ASN A 22 7.41 14.39 -34.58
N GLU A 23 7.65 13.09 -34.43
CA GLU A 23 7.46 12.07 -35.46
C GLU A 23 6.94 10.76 -34.84
N MET A 24 6.46 9.84 -35.69
CA MET A 24 6.16 8.49 -35.25
C MET A 24 7.46 7.70 -35.01
N MET A 25 7.65 7.19 -33.80
CA MET A 25 8.83 6.41 -33.41
C MET A 25 8.71 4.96 -33.88
N HIS A 26 9.14 4.69 -35.11
CA HIS A 26 9.34 3.32 -35.60
C HIS A 26 10.60 2.70 -34.99
N ALA A 27 10.71 1.37 -34.99
CA ALA A 27 11.89 0.68 -34.46
C ALA A 27 13.21 1.10 -35.14
N SER A 28 13.14 1.51 -36.41
CA SER A 28 14.25 2.02 -37.22
C SER A 28 14.47 3.53 -37.11
N SER A 29 13.62 4.28 -36.41
CA SER A 29 13.76 5.74 -36.32
C SER A 29 14.97 6.11 -35.45
N GLN A 30 15.63 7.21 -35.81
CA GLN A 30 16.74 7.74 -35.02
C GLN A 30 16.28 8.15 -33.62
N SER A 31 15.08 8.72 -33.50
CA SER A 31 14.44 9.07 -32.22
C SER A 31 14.26 7.85 -31.30
N PHE A 32 13.85 6.69 -31.82
CA PHE A 32 13.71 5.48 -31.02
C PHE A 32 15.06 4.87 -30.61
N SER A 33 16.04 4.88 -31.52
CA SER A 33 17.41 4.45 -31.19
C SER A 33 18.03 5.33 -30.10
N LEU A 34 17.82 6.65 -30.18
CA LEU A 34 18.24 7.61 -29.17
C LEU A 34 17.53 7.39 -27.84
N LEU A 35 16.22 7.14 -27.82
CA LEU A 35 15.49 6.83 -26.60
C LEU A 35 16.11 5.62 -25.89
N LYS A 36 16.33 4.51 -26.58
CA LYS A 36 16.98 3.31 -26.00
C LYS A 36 18.38 3.63 -25.46
N THR A 37 19.16 4.39 -26.21
CA THR A 37 20.50 4.84 -25.77
C THR A 37 20.40 5.68 -24.49
N ALA A 38 19.44 6.60 -24.43
CA ALA A 38 19.23 7.45 -23.26
C ALA A 38 18.83 6.63 -22.02
N LEU A 39 17.94 5.64 -22.18
CA LEU A 39 17.51 4.76 -21.08
C LEU A 39 18.66 3.96 -20.45
N ASN A 40 19.75 3.73 -21.19
CA ASN A 40 20.97 3.09 -20.67
C ASN A 40 21.90 4.07 -19.95
N LYS A 41 21.96 5.33 -20.41
CA LYS A 41 22.96 6.31 -19.95
C LYS A 41 22.47 7.21 -18.82
N TYR A 42 21.19 7.55 -18.80
CA TYR A 42 20.62 8.52 -17.87
C TYR A 42 19.85 7.84 -16.74
N ASP A 43 19.74 8.54 -15.62
CA ASP A 43 18.99 8.07 -14.45
C ASP A 43 17.50 8.05 -14.77
N PHE A 44 17.03 9.08 -15.49
CA PHE A 44 15.68 9.22 -16.00
C PHE A 44 15.65 9.80 -17.40
N VAL A 45 14.61 9.46 -18.16
CA VAL A 45 14.32 10.04 -19.47
C VAL A 45 12.90 10.59 -19.47
N VAL A 46 12.75 11.87 -19.78
CA VAL A 46 11.45 12.52 -20.01
C VAL A 46 11.20 12.58 -21.51
N LEU A 47 10.31 11.72 -22.00
CA LEU A 47 9.89 11.69 -23.40
C LEU A 47 8.71 12.66 -23.60
N VAL A 48 8.92 13.70 -24.38
CA VAL A 48 7.89 14.68 -24.73
C VAL A 48 7.42 14.43 -26.15
N LEU A 49 6.19 13.96 -26.33
CA LEU A 49 5.59 13.77 -27.65
C LEU A 49 4.95 15.09 -28.10
N GLN A 50 5.63 15.80 -28.99
CA GLN A 50 5.15 17.00 -29.67
C GLN A 50 3.96 16.68 -30.58
N PRO A 51 3.25 17.65 -31.19
CA PRO A 51 1.94 17.41 -31.82
C PRO A 51 1.86 16.26 -32.85
N ASN A 52 2.97 15.91 -33.51
CA ASN A 52 3.07 14.80 -34.46
C ASN A 52 3.83 13.57 -33.90
N GLY A 53 4.30 13.65 -32.66
CA GLY A 53 4.98 12.58 -31.93
C GLY A 53 4.03 11.43 -31.60
N ILE A 54 4.39 10.21 -31.97
CA ILE A 54 3.60 9.01 -31.66
C ILE A 54 4.55 7.89 -31.20
N LEU A 55 4.19 7.22 -30.10
CA LEU A 55 4.82 5.97 -29.68
C LEU A 55 3.91 4.79 -30.06
N PRO A 56 4.12 4.17 -31.24
CA PRO A 56 3.21 3.12 -31.73
C PRO A 56 3.38 1.80 -30.97
N VAL A 57 2.35 0.95 -31.02
CA VAL A 57 2.39 -0.41 -30.43
C VAL A 57 3.52 -1.26 -31.03
N SER A 58 3.94 -0.99 -32.26
CA SER A 58 5.00 -1.74 -32.95
C SER A 58 6.36 -1.71 -32.26
N VAL A 59 6.61 -0.73 -31.38
CA VAL A 59 7.86 -0.67 -30.59
C VAL A 59 7.69 -1.17 -29.16
N LYS A 60 6.52 -1.69 -28.80
CA LYS A 60 6.18 -2.13 -27.44
C LYS A 60 7.20 -3.10 -26.89
N ASP A 61 7.42 -4.24 -27.54
CA ASP A 61 8.24 -5.32 -26.96
C ASP A 61 9.67 -4.83 -26.74
N ALA A 62 10.24 -4.15 -27.73
CA ALA A 62 11.58 -3.55 -27.63
C ALA A 62 11.72 -2.48 -26.54
N LEU A 63 10.64 -1.79 -26.17
CA LEU A 63 10.67 -0.72 -25.18
C LEU A 63 10.31 -1.23 -23.77
N VAL A 64 9.26 -2.04 -23.63
CA VAL A 64 8.78 -2.58 -22.35
C VAL A 64 9.78 -3.56 -21.74
N GLU A 65 10.45 -4.37 -22.58
CA GLU A 65 11.48 -5.32 -22.12
C GLU A 65 12.82 -4.61 -21.83
N HIS A 66 12.96 -3.33 -22.20
CA HIS A 66 14.19 -2.59 -21.98
C HIS A 66 14.43 -2.39 -20.46
N PRO A 67 15.62 -2.71 -19.90
CA PRO A 67 15.88 -2.60 -18.46
C PRO A 67 15.66 -1.18 -17.89
N GLY A 68 15.86 -0.17 -18.72
CA GLY A 68 15.61 1.23 -18.39
C GLY A 68 14.16 1.69 -18.50
N PHE A 69 13.20 0.86 -18.93
CA PHE A 69 11.81 1.27 -19.17
C PHE A 69 11.17 1.97 -17.96
N LYS A 70 11.41 1.47 -16.75
CA LYS A 70 10.93 2.06 -15.48
C LYS A 70 11.44 3.48 -15.20
N LYS A 71 12.48 3.93 -15.93
CA LYS A 71 13.06 5.28 -15.85
C LYS A 71 12.37 6.28 -16.79
N LEU A 72 11.49 5.80 -17.66
CA LEU A 72 10.81 6.60 -18.68
C LEU A 72 9.59 7.29 -18.09
N LYS A 73 9.55 8.61 -18.23
CA LYS A 73 8.40 9.47 -17.90
C LYS A 73 7.90 10.09 -19.20
N ALA A 74 6.58 10.15 -19.41
CA ALA A 74 6.02 10.62 -20.68
C ALA A 74 5.14 11.87 -20.52
N VAL A 75 5.34 12.83 -21.42
CA VAL A 75 4.54 14.06 -21.52
C VAL A 75 3.87 14.07 -22.89
N LEU A 76 2.54 14.17 -22.91
CA LEU A 76 1.74 14.15 -24.14
C LEU A 76 1.20 15.54 -24.42
N THR A 77 1.34 16.02 -25.66
CA THR A 77 0.73 17.29 -26.09
C THR A 77 -0.68 17.11 -26.68
N ARG A 78 -1.06 15.86 -26.97
CA ARG A 78 -2.38 15.45 -27.49
C ARG A 78 -2.80 14.11 -26.89
N GLN A 79 -4.10 13.84 -26.90
CA GLN A 79 -4.62 12.52 -26.55
C GLN A 79 -4.14 11.46 -27.55
N MET A 80 -4.11 10.19 -27.12
CA MET A 80 -3.86 9.02 -27.99
C MET A 80 -2.46 8.94 -28.64
N GLN A 81 -1.47 9.71 -28.17
CA GLN A 81 -0.09 9.60 -28.66
C GLN A 81 0.66 8.36 -28.14
N ILE A 82 0.18 7.77 -27.03
CA ILE A 82 0.66 6.51 -26.46
C ILE A 82 -0.54 5.59 -26.19
N PRO A 83 -0.51 4.33 -26.67
CA PRO A 83 -1.46 3.29 -26.29
C PRO A 83 -1.35 2.91 -24.79
N GLN A 84 -1.97 3.68 -23.90
CA GLN A 84 -1.77 3.55 -22.44
C GLN A 84 -2.16 2.19 -21.85
N LYS A 85 -3.19 1.54 -22.40
CA LYS A 85 -3.58 0.17 -21.98
C LYS A 85 -2.45 -0.86 -22.18
N ILE A 86 -1.51 -0.56 -23.06
CA ILE A 86 -0.40 -1.44 -23.44
C ILE A 86 0.88 -1.05 -22.70
N PHE A 87 1.22 0.24 -22.69
CA PHE A 87 2.49 0.71 -22.14
C PHE A 87 2.44 0.94 -20.62
N LYS A 88 1.28 1.33 -20.07
CA LYS A 88 1.11 1.69 -18.64
C LYS A 88 2.23 2.63 -18.15
N LEU A 89 2.58 3.62 -18.97
CA LEU A 89 3.64 4.58 -18.66
C LEU A 89 3.10 5.72 -17.81
N PRO A 90 3.83 6.18 -16.78
CA PRO A 90 3.47 7.39 -16.05
C PRO A 90 3.37 8.58 -17.01
N LEU A 91 2.21 9.23 -17.00
CA LEU A 91 1.90 10.39 -17.81
C LEU A 91 1.89 11.66 -16.95
N TYR A 92 2.48 12.71 -17.50
CA TYR A 92 2.55 14.03 -16.87
C TYR A 92 2.03 15.09 -17.83
N LYS A 93 1.44 16.14 -17.27
CA LYS A 93 0.89 17.29 -17.97
C LYS A 93 1.97 18.07 -18.71
N ASP A 94 3.11 18.25 -18.06
CA ASP A 94 4.25 19.00 -18.60
C ASP A 94 5.58 18.45 -18.05
N VAL A 95 6.67 19.03 -18.53
CA VAL A 95 8.02 18.62 -18.13
C VAL A 95 8.28 18.92 -16.66
N ASP A 96 7.75 20.02 -16.13
CA ASP A 96 8.00 20.42 -14.74
C ASP A 96 7.35 19.43 -13.76
N GLU A 97 6.13 18.98 -14.06
CA GLU A 97 5.46 17.92 -13.30
C GLU A 97 6.23 16.58 -13.38
N ALA A 98 6.75 16.22 -14.55
CA ALA A 98 7.59 15.02 -14.70
C ALA A 98 8.89 15.12 -13.88
N LEU A 99 9.55 16.28 -13.88
CA LEU A 99 10.76 16.53 -13.09
C LEU A 99 10.46 16.53 -11.59
N LEU A 100 9.33 17.09 -11.16
CA LEU A 100 8.85 17.04 -9.78
C LEU A 100 8.67 15.59 -9.32
N SER A 101 8.01 14.75 -10.14
CA SER A 101 7.84 13.32 -9.86
C SER A 101 9.17 12.60 -9.69
N ILE A 102 10.16 12.91 -10.54
CA ILE A 102 11.51 12.34 -10.44
C ILE A 102 12.22 12.79 -9.16
N ALA A 103 12.09 14.07 -8.78
CA ALA A 103 12.66 14.58 -7.54
C ALA A 103 12.05 13.89 -6.32
N THR A 104 10.72 13.76 -6.28
CA THR A 104 10.01 13.03 -5.22
C THR A 104 10.43 11.56 -5.16
N PHE A 105 10.50 10.87 -6.31
CA PHE A 105 10.99 9.49 -6.37
C PHE A 105 12.39 9.35 -5.77
N LYS A 106 13.33 10.25 -6.13
CA LYS A 106 14.70 10.21 -5.61
C LYS A 106 14.74 10.45 -4.11
N GLY A 107 13.93 11.38 -3.62
CA GLY A 107 13.77 11.67 -2.19
C GLY A 107 13.26 10.48 -1.39
N VAL A 108 12.13 9.91 -1.82
CA VAL A 108 11.56 8.70 -1.23
C VAL A 108 12.56 7.54 -1.29
N LYS A 109 13.25 7.36 -2.42
CA LYS A 109 14.26 6.30 -2.57
C LYS A 109 15.40 6.46 -1.55
N ALA A 110 15.84 7.69 -1.30
CA ALA A 110 16.87 8.00 -0.31
C ALA A 110 16.38 7.69 1.12
N GLY A 111 15.14 8.05 1.47
CA GLY A 111 14.52 7.69 2.75
C GLY A 111 14.47 6.17 2.95
N ILE A 112 14.09 5.41 1.92
CA ILE A 112 14.10 3.94 1.94
C ILE A 112 15.54 3.40 2.11
N ASP A 113 16.53 3.96 1.41
CA ASP A 113 17.92 3.51 1.55
C ASP A 113 18.48 3.81 2.95
N ASN A 114 18.11 4.96 3.55
CA ASN A 114 18.44 5.27 4.94
C ASN A 114 17.81 4.24 5.88
N PHE A 115 16.53 3.91 5.71
CA PHE A 115 15.86 2.87 6.48
C PHE A 115 16.57 1.52 6.36
N LYS A 116 16.99 1.12 5.15
CA LYS A 116 17.75 -0.12 4.91
C LYS A 116 19.11 -0.15 5.62
N SER A 117 19.72 1.02 5.81
CA SER A 117 21.04 1.14 6.44
C SER A 117 20.98 1.03 7.97
N LEU A 118 19.78 1.10 8.56
CA LEU A 118 19.61 0.98 10.00
C LEU A 118 20.13 -0.38 10.51
N PRO A 119 20.83 -0.42 11.66
CA PRO A 119 21.38 -1.67 12.22
C PRO A 119 20.34 -2.79 12.37
N PHE A 120 19.07 -2.43 12.61
CA PHE A 120 17.97 -3.36 12.69
C PHE A 120 17.77 -4.22 11.43
N MET A 121 18.13 -3.75 10.23
CA MET A 121 18.01 -4.53 9.01
C MET A 121 18.94 -5.75 8.98
N GLN A 122 19.90 -5.80 9.90
CA GLN A 122 20.78 -6.93 10.18
C GLN A 122 20.32 -7.74 11.40
N SER A 123 19.14 -7.44 11.96
CA SER A 123 18.62 -8.10 13.14
C SER A 123 18.14 -9.54 12.86
N LYS A 124 17.99 -10.27 13.96
CA LYS A 124 17.37 -11.60 13.98
C LYS A 124 15.92 -11.58 13.50
N ILE A 125 15.17 -10.53 13.82
CA ILE A 125 13.77 -10.32 13.40
C ILE A 125 13.69 -10.30 11.87
N PHE A 126 14.52 -9.48 11.22
CA PHE A 126 14.52 -9.39 9.76
C PHE A 126 15.00 -10.68 9.08
N SER A 127 15.92 -11.40 9.72
CA SER A 127 16.38 -12.72 9.25
C SER A 127 15.24 -13.76 9.31
N ALA A 128 14.50 -13.82 10.41
CA ALA A 128 13.34 -14.70 10.56
C ALA A 128 12.20 -14.33 9.61
N PHE A 129 11.97 -13.03 9.40
CA PHE A 129 10.98 -12.53 8.45
C PHE A 129 11.29 -13.01 7.02
N LYS A 130 12.56 -12.98 6.60
CA LYS A 130 12.98 -13.51 5.30
C LYS A 130 12.72 -15.01 5.15
N VAL A 131 12.91 -15.79 6.22
CA VAL A 131 12.63 -17.24 6.21
C VAL A 131 11.15 -17.48 5.98
N LEU A 132 10.29 -16.89 6.82
CA LEU A 132 8.82 -17.11 6.76
C LEU A 132 8.18 -16.53 5.50
N ARG A 133 8.73 -15.44 4.95
CA ARG A 133 8.30 -14.93 3.65
C ARG A 133 8.53 -15.95 2.53
N ASN A 134 9.68 -16.63 2.53
CA ASN A 134 10.01 -17.59 1.47
C ASN A 134 9.19 -18.88 1.63
N ASP A 135 9.00 -19.32 2.87
CA ASP A 135 8.17 -20.48 3.20
C ASP A 135 7.57 -20.31 4.60
N PRO A 136 6.27 -19.96 4.72
CA PRO A 136 5.59 -19.85 6.01
C PRO A 136 5.60 -21.16 6.80
N ALA A 137 5.71 -22.33 6.15
CA ALA A 137 5.81 -23.61 6.85
C ALA A 137 7.18 -23.82 7.52
N ASN A 138 8.20 -23.03 7.16
CA ASN A 138 9.54 -23.16 7.72
C ASN A 138 9.70 -22.45 9.08
N ILE A 139 8.84 -22.84 10.03
CA ILE A 139 8.84 -22.35 11.41
C ILE A 139 10.16 -22.66 12.11
N LYS A 140 10.75 -23.83 11.85
CA LYS A 140 11.97 -24.29 12.49
C LYS A 140 13.14 -23.34 12.23
N ASP A 141 13.39 -23.00 10.97
CA ASP A 141 14.51 -22.11 10.63
C ASP A 141 14.23 -20.67 11.05
N ALA A 142 12.96 -20.25 11.06
CA ALA A 142 12.57 -18.95 11.59
C ALA A 142 12.88 -18.82 13.09
N LEU A 143 12.53 -19.85 13.89
CA LEU A 143 12.87 -19.90 15.30
C LEU A 143 14.39 -19.99 15.53
N ALA A 144 15.12 -20.72 14.67
CA ALA A 144 16.57 -20.76 14.73
C ALA A 144 17.21 -19.38 14.49
N ALA A 145 16.67 -18.60 13.55
CA ALA A 145 17.11 -17.22 13.30
C ALA A 145 16.84 -16.30 14.51
N LEU A 146 15.76 -16.56 15.26
CA LEU A 146 15.39 -15.84 16.49
C LEU A 146 16.10 -16.34 17.75
N SER A 147 16.98 -17.35 17.65
CA SER A 147 17.60 -17.98 18.81
C SER A 147 18.27 -16.97 19.74
N GLY A 148 17.90 -16.98 21.02
CA GLY A 148 18.40 -16.06 22.05
C GLY A 148 17.70 -14.70 22.14
N ASP A 149 16.74 -14.40 21.25
CA ASP A 149 15.87 -13.22 21.37
C ASP A 149 14.65 -13.54 22.24
N HIS A 150 14.80 -13.33 23.55
CA HIS A 150 13.75 -13.63 24.53
C HIS A 150 12.50 -12.76 24.33
N ARG A 151 12.64 -11.54 23.81
CA ARG A 151 11.51 -10.61 23.62
C ARG A 151 10.55 -11.15 22.57
N ILE A 152 11.07 -11.64 21.45
CA ILE A 152 10.23 -12.22 20.40
C ILE A 152 9.62 -13.56 20.84
N ALA A 153 10.40 -14.38 21.55
CA ALA A 153 9.89 -15.64 22.10
C ALA A 153 8.68 -15.41 23.03
N MET A 154 8.75 -14.40 23.90
CA MET A 154 7.63 -14.03 24.78
C MET A 154 6.40 -13.57 24.00
N LYS A 155 6.57 -12.78 22.94
CA LYS A 155 5.43 -12.32 22.10
C LYS A 155 4.75 -13.45 21.34
N ILE A 156 5.52 -14.45 20.89
CA ILE A 156 4.94 -15.67 20.29
C ILE A 156 4.14 -16.46 21.32
N LEU A 157 4.62 -16.55 22.56
CA LEU A 157 3.90 -17.17 23.67
C LEU A 157 2.62 -16.39 24.05
N GLU A 158 2.70 -15.06 24.13
CA GLU A 158 1.56 -14.17 24.39
C GLU A 158 0.49 -14.36 23.31
N LEU A 159 0.88 -14.26 22.03
CA LEU A 159 -0.04 -14.45 20.90
C LEU A 159 -0.72 -15.83 20.93
N ALA A 160 0.04 -16.89 21.22
CA ALA A 160 -0.51 -18.25 21.32
C ALA A 160 -1.56 -18.37 22.42
N ASN A 161 -1.31 -17.76 23.57
CA ASN A 161 -2.22 -17.81 24.71
C ASN A 161 -3.45 -16.91 24.51
N GLU A 162 -3.29 -15.72 23.94
CA GLU A 162 -4.40 -14.82 23.56
C GLU A 162 -5.32 -15.48 22.52
N SER A 163 -4.71 -16.20 21.57
CA SER A 163 -5.43 -16.91 20.52
C SER A 163 -6.01 -18.25 20.99
N ASN A 164 -5.80 -18.67 22.24
CA ASN A 164 -6.31 -19.93 22.81
C ASN A 164 -7.76 -19.77 23.34
N GLU A 165 -8.70 -19.51 22.43
CA GLU A 165 -10.12 -19.30 22.76
C GLU A 165 -10.78 -20.51 23.47
N ALA A 166 -10.25 -21.72 23.27
CA ALA A 166 -10.74 -22.94 23.90
C ALA A 166 -10.41 -23.01 25.42
N LYS A 167 -9.57 -22.09 25.92
CA LYS A 167 -9.11 -22.05 27.32
C LYS A 167 -8.53 -23.38 27.80
N GLU A 168 -7.83 -24.08 26.92
CA GLU A 168 -7.01 -25.25 27.27
C GLU A 168 -5.83 -24.82 28.17
N GLU A 169 -5.02 -25.79 28.62
CA GLU A 169 -3.80 -25.46 29.39
C GLU A 169 -2.94 -24.41 28.64
N PRO A 170 -2.42 -23.38 29.33
CA PRO A 170 -1.61 -22.36 28.70
C PRO A 170 -0.37 -22.92 28.00
N TYR A 171 0.00 -22.32 26.87
CA TYR A 171 1.25 -22.59 26.21
C TYR A 171 2.41 -22.06 27.05
N ASP A 172 3.21 -23.00 27.58
CA ASP A 172 4.32 -22.76 28.53
C ASP A 172 5.71 -22.84 27.89
N SER A 173 5.78 -23.15 26.59
CA SER A 173 7.03 -23.35 25.85
C SER A 173 6.95 -22.83 24.43
N LEU A 174 8.04 -22.20 23.98
CA LEU A 174 8.12 -21.56 22.66
C LEU A 174 7.78 -22.53 21.53
N SER A 175 8.24 -23.79 21.61
CA SER A 175 7.98 -24.78 20.56
C SER A 175 6.50 -25.14 20.43
N LYS A 176 5.77 -25.29 21.55
CA LYS A 176 4.32 -25.55 21.50
C LYS A 176 3.56 -24.32 21.00
N ALA A 177 3.91 -23.13 21.50
CA ALA A 177 3.32 -21.87 21.06
C ALA A 177 3.50 -21.65 19.56
N ALA A 178 4.73 -21.80 19.05
CA ALA A 178 5.05 -21.66 17.63
C ALA A 178 4.33 -22.69 16.76
N ALA A 179 4.17 -23.93 17.23
CA ALA A 179 3.39 -24.94 16.52
C ALA A 179 1.90 -24.59 16.46
N PHE A 180 1.36 -23.94 17.50
CA PHE A 180 -0.03 -23.51 17.54
C PHE A 180 -0.30 -22.28 16.67
N VAL A 181 0.56 -21.25 16.72
CA VAL A 181 0.37 -20.02 15.93
C VAL A 181 0.82 -20.16 14.48
N GLY A 182 1.64 -21.15 14.16
CA GLY A 182 2.13 -21.37 12.80
C GLY A 182 3.04 -20.25 12.28
N GLY A 183 3.36 -20.31 10.99
CA GLY A 183 4.21 -19.32 10.32
C GLY A 183 3.59 -17.94 10.23
N GLU A 184 2.28 -17.89 9.95
CA GLU A 184 1.52 -16.65 9.80
C GLU A 184 1.45 -15.87 11.12
N GLY A 185 1.25 -16.56 12.25
CA GLY A 185 1.25 -15.92 13.56
C GLY A 185 2.63 -15.40 13.96
N ILE A 186 3.70 -16.16 13.69
CA ILE A 186 5.07 -15.68 13.90
C ILE A 186 5.36 -14.48 12.99
N ALA A 187 4.98 -14.54 11.72
CA ALA A 187 5.16 -13.44 10.78
C ALA A 187 4.42 -12.18 11.24
N TYR A 188 3.21 -12.31 11.80
CA TYR A 188 2.48 -11.19 12.38
C TYR A 188 3.23 -10.55 13.55
N VAL A 189 3.78 -11.34 14.48
CA VAL A 189 4.64 -10.81 15.55
C VAL A 189 5.82 -10.04 14.97
N LEU A 190 6.48 -10.58 13.93
CA LEU A 190 7.62 -9.91 13.29
C LEU A 190 7.22 -8.62 12.56
N VAL A 191 6.05 -8.58 11.92
CA VAL A 191 5.49 -7.38 11.26
C VAL A 191 5.12 -6.32 12.29
N PHE A 192 4.54 -6.71 13.42
CA PHE A 192 4.22 -5.77 14.50
C PHE A 192 5.48 -5.16 15.10
N GLU A 193 6.54 -5.95 15.27
CA GLU A 193 7.82 -5.44 15.73
C GLU A 193 8.50 -4.56 14.69
N LEU A 194 8.41 -4.90 13.40
CA LEU A 194 8.81 -4.03 12.29
C LEU A 194 8.11 -2.67 12.40
N PHE A 195 6.79 -2.69 12.59
CA PHE A 195 5.99 -1.47 12.71
C PHE A 195 6.42 -0.60 13.87
N LYS A 196 6.69 -1.16 15.07
CA LYS A 196 7.17 -0.36 16.21
C LYS A 196 8.42 0.46 15.89
N MET A 197 9.32 -0.07 15.07
CA MET A 197 10.50 0.69 14.66
C MET A 197 10.20 1.70 13.56
N LEU A 198 9.19 1.44 12.73
CA LEU A 198 8.67 2.48 11.83
C LEU A 198 8.09 3.64 12.65
N GLU A 199 7.49 3.38 13.82
CA GLU A 199 7.02 4.45 14.70
C GLU A 199 8.17 5.32 15.21
N ASP A 200 9.30 4.71 15.58
CA ASP A 200 10.48 5.45 16.02
C ASP A 200 11.11 6.26 14.86
N VAL A 201 11.12 5.71 13.64
CA VAL A 201 11.70 6.38 12.46
C VAL A 201 10.80 7.50 11.94
N PHE A 202 9.49 7.31 12.00
CA PHE A 202 8.49 8.22 11.43
C PHE A 202 7.65 8.91 12.52
N GLU A 203 8.24 9.19 13.69
CA GLU A 203 7.53 9.69 14.88
C GLU A 203 6.70 10.97 14.60
N GLU A 204 7.21 11.84 13.73
CA GLU A 204 6.57 13.09 13.32
C GLU A 204 5.26 12.84 12.54
N ALA A 205 5.10 11.67 11.92
CA ALA A 205 3.88 11.24 11.22
C ALA A 205 2.88 10.51 12.14
N SER A 206 2.85 10.86 13.44
CA SER A 206 2.06 10.21 14.50
C SER A 206 0.57 9.96 14.17
N ILE A 207 -0.10 10.90 13.49
CA ILE A 207 -1.51 10.73 13.08
C ILE A 207 -1.66 9.57 12.09
N LYS A 208 -0.74 9.48 11.12
CA LYS A 208 -0.76 8.40 10.12
C LYS A 208 -0.36 7.05 10.72
N LEU A 209 0.61 7.04 11.64
CA LEU A 209 0.96 5.85 12.41
C LEU A 209 -0.24 5.32 13.22
N LEU A 210 -0.99 6.22 13.87
CA LEU A 210 -2.22 5.85 14.60
C LEU A 210 -3.30 5.32 13.66
N HIS A 211 -3.47 5.91 12.47
CA HIS A 211 -4.39 5.40 11.45
C HIS A 211 -4.05 3.95 11.05
N MET A 212 -2.78 3.66 10.78
CA MET A 212 -2.31 2.32 10.40
C MET A 212 -2.52 1.31 11.53
N LYS A 213 -2.27 1.68 12.79
CA LYS A 213 -2.59 0.86 13.98
C LYS A 213 -4.08 0.54 14.09
N ASN A 214 -4.93 1.55 13.95
CA ASN A 214 -6.38 1.38 14.00
C ASN A 214 -6.88 0.52 12.83
N CYS A 215 -6.28 0.67 11.65
CA CYS A 215 -6.59 -0.14 10.48
C CYS A 215 -6.23 -1.61 10.75
N SER A 216 -5.04 -1.89 11.27
CA SER A 216 -4.63 -3.25 11.70
C SER A 216 -5.67 -3.90 12.63
N LEU A 217 -6.07 -3.20 13.70
CA LEU A 217 -7.02 -3.72 14.68
C LEU A 217 -8.40 -3.97 14.06
N LEU A 218 -8.86 -3.07 13.18
CA LEU A 218 -10.15 -3.21 12.52
C LEU A 218 -10.13 -4.36 11.50
N CYS A 219 -9.03 -4.52 10.74
CA CYS A 219 -8.85 -5.64 9.83
C CYS A 219 -8.87 -6.98 10.59
N GLU A 220 -8.19 -7.07 11.74
CA GLU A 220 -8.22 -8.25 12.61
C GLU A 220 -9.64 -8.57 13.08
N THR A 221 -10.37 -7.53 13.51
CA THR A 221 -11.76 -7.66 13.98
C THR A 221 -12.69 -8.13 12.85
N ILE A 222 -12.54 -7.56 11.64
CA ILE A 222 -13.29 -7.99 10.46
C ILE A 222 -13.02 -9.47 10.17
N ALA A 223 -11.76 -9.87 10.18
CA ALA A 223 -11.36 -11.26 9.96
C ALA A 223 -11.93 -12.20 11.02
N MET A 224 -11.84 -11.85 12.29
CA MET A 224 -12.40 -12.63 13.40
C MET A 224 -13.90 -12.89 13.25
N LEU A 225 -14.65 -11.90 12.76
CA LEU A 225 -16.09 -11.99 12.60
C LEU A 225 -16.52 -12.68 11.29
N ALA A 226 -15.62 -12.77 10.31
CA ALA A 226 -15.93 -13.32 8.99
C ALA A 226 -15.42 -14.74 8.76
N VAL A 227 -14.35 -15.16 9.42
CA VAL A 227 -13.73 -16.47 9.23
C VAL A 227 -13.22 -17.09 10.54
N SER A 228 -13.25 -18.43 10.63
CA SER A 228 -12.70 -19.18 11.78
C SER A 228 -11.19 -19.36 11.69
N ASP A 229 -10.62 -19.20 10.50
CA ASP A 229 -9.20 -19.35 10.27
C ASP A 229 -8.43 -18.21 10.91
N LYS A 230 -7.66 -18.52 11.96
CA LYS A 230 -6.86 -17.54 12.71
C LYS A 230 -5.76 -16.92 11.85
N SER A 231 -5.24 -17.64 10.87
CA SER A 231 -4.20 -17.12 9.97
C SER A 231 -4.69 -15.89 9.21
N GLN A 232 -5.97 -15.88 8.78
CA GLN A 232 -6.57 -14.74 8.10
C GLN A 232 -6.64 -13.50 9.00
N ARG A 233 -6.81 -13.68 10.32
CA ARG A 233 -6.79 -12.56 11.27
C ARG A 233 -5.42 -11.88 11.31
N TRP A 234 -4.37 -12.67 11.43
CA TRP A 234 -2.98 -12.21 11.47
C TRP A 234 -2.51 -11.61 10.15
N LEU A 235 -2.91 -12.19 9.02
CA LEU A 235 -2.63 -11.65 7.68
C LEU A 235 -3.34 -10.31 7.46
N SER A 236 -4.64 -10.24 7.77
CA SER A 236 -5.44 -9.00 7.72
C SER A 236 -4.87 -7.90 8.62
N ALA A 237 -4.50 -8.23 9.86
CA ALA A 237 -3.87 -7.29 10.78
C ALA A 237 -2.53 -6.76 10.22
N SER A 238 -1.64 -7.67 9.79
CA SER A 238 -0.35 -7.31 9.19
C SER A 238 -0.49 -6.40 7.97
N ALA A 239 -1.48 -6.67 7.12
CA ALA A 239 -1.77 -5.88 5.95
C ALA A 239 -2.28 -4.48 6.32
N GLY A 240 -3.26 -4.39 7.22
CA GLY A 240 -3.77 -3.10 7.73
C GLY A 240 -2.68 -2.27 8.39
N LEU A 241 -1.73 -2.91 9.07
CA LEU A 241 -0.62 -2.24 9.75
C LEU A 241 0.39 -1.61 8.78
N LEU A 242 0.52 -2.11 7.56
CA LEU A 242 1.54 -1.65 6.59
C LEU A 242 0.96 -1.06 5.30
N HIS A 243 -0.36 -1.11 5.07
CA HIS A 243 -0.99 -0.70 3.80
C HIS A 243 -0.58 0.71 3.35
N ASP A 244 -0.42 1.62 4.32
CA ASP A 244 -0.23 3.04 4.08
C ASP A 244 1.23 3.51 4.27
N ILE A 245 2.19 2.58 4.24
CA ILE A 245 3.63 2.88 4.47
C ILE A 245 4.19 3.96 3.53
N GLY A 246 3.63 4.06 2.32
CA GLY A 246 4.00 5.11 1.37
C GLY A 246 3.68 6.53 1.87
N SER A 247 2.62 6.68 2.67
CA SER A 247 2.25 7.96 3.27
C SER A 247 3.32 8.43 4.26
N LEU A 248 3.87 7.51 5.07
CA LEU A 248 4.98 7.81 5.99
C LEU A 248 6.22 8.26 5.23
N LEU A 249 6.53 7.63 4.10
CA LEU A 249 7.68 7.98 3.26
C LEU A 249 7.55 9.36 2.60
N LEU A 250 6.34 9.73 2.17
CA LEU A 250 6.07 11.07 1.67
C LEU A 250 6.17 12.13 2.77
N ALA A 251 5.63 11.81 3.96
CA ALA A 251 5.70 12.67 5.14
C ALA A 251 7.15 12.89 5.60
N ASP A 252 8.00 11.86 5.57
CA ASP A 252 9.43 11.97 5.89
C ASP A 252 10.20 12.79 4.84
N TYR A 253 9.95 12.53 3.55
CA TYR A 253 10.65 13.23 2.47
C TYR A 253 10.37 14.74 2.47
N ALA A 254 9.10 15.15 2.61
CA ALA A 254 8.73 16.56 2.63
C ALA A 254 7.51 16.80 3.53
N PRO A 255 7.70 16.92 4.87
CA PRO A 255 6.61 16.99 5.84
C PRO A 255 5.59 18.10 5.56
N LYS A 256 6.06 19.32 5.27
CA LYS A 256 5.17 20.47 4.98
C LYS A 256 4.33 20.28 3.72
N ASN A 257 4.90 19.63 2.70
CA ASN A 257 4.19 19.32 1.47
C ASN A 257 3.14 18.23 1.72
N TYR A 258 3.48 17.22 2.53
CA TYR A 258 2.54 16.18 2.93
C TYR A 258 1.37 16.73 3.75
N ASP A 259 1.63 17.61 4.72
CA ASP A 259 0.59 18.32 5.47
C ASP A 259 -0.31 19.14 4.53
N THR A 260 0.27 19.79 3.53
CA THR A 260 -0.49 20.54 2.52
C THR A 260 -1.37 19.60 1.68
N ALA A 261 -0.86 18.43 1.27
CA ALA A 261 -1.65 17.43 0.55
C ALA A 261 -2.80 16.91 1.43
N SER A 262 -2.53 16.57 2.69
CA SER A 262 -3.54 16.14 3.67
C SER A 262 -4.63 17.20 3.87
N ASN A 263 -4.26 18.48 4.02
CA ASN A 263 -5.21 19.59 4.14
C ASN A 263 -6.02 19.82 2.85
N ASN A 264 -5.42 19.64 1.68
CA ASN A 264 -6.12 19.76 0.39
C ASN A 264 -7.17 18.67 0.22
N ARG A 265 -6.93 17.45 0.74
CA ARG A 265 -7.91 16.35 0.76
C ARG A 265 -9.24 16.83 1.35
N TYR A 266 -9.18 17.41 2.55
CA TYR A 266 -10.36 17.88 3.29
C TYR A 266 -10.96 19.17 2.73
N SER A 267 -10.12 20.16 2.39
CA SER A 267 -10.59 21.50 2.00
C SER A 267 -11.06 21.58 0.55
N ALA A 268 -10.53 20.74 -0.35
CA ALA A 268 -10.86 20.73 -1.77
C ALA A 268 -11.65 19.49 -2.22
N GLY A 269 -11.97 18.56 -1.30
CA GLY A 269 -12.74 17.35 -1.60
C GLY A 269 -12.03 16.43 -2.60
N LEU A 270 -10.70 16.39 -2.55
CA LEU A 270 -9.87 15.51 -3.38
C LEU A 270 -9.68 14.18 -2.67
N SER A 271 -9.52 13.09 -3.42
CA SER A 271 -8.98 11.84 -2.87
C SER A 271 -7.53 12.02 -2.39
N SER A 272 -7.05 11.09 -1.53
CA SER A 272 -5.64 11.03 -1.11
C SER A 272 -4.68 11.06 -2.31
N LEU A 273 -4.92 10.22 -3.30
CA LEU A 273 -4.11 10.12 -4.52
C LEU A 273 -4.11 11.43 -5.32
N GLU A 274 -5.26 12.08 -5.50
CA GLU A 274 -5.33 13.35 -6.24
C GLU A 274 -4.59 14.46 -5.51
N ALA A 275 -4.76 14.56 -4.19
CA ALA A 275 -4.10 15.58 -3.38
C ALA A 275 -2.58 15.40 -3.37
N GLU A 276 -2.11 14.16 -3.25
CA GLU A 276 -0.68 13.83 -3.30
C GLU A 276 -0.11 14.07 -4.70
N ASN A 277 -0.74 13.55 -5.76
CA ASN A 277 -0.27 13.75 -7.13
C ASN A 277 -0.18 15.24 -7.50
N LYS A 278 -1.10 16.07 -7.00
CA LYS A 278 -1.05 17.53 -7.22
C LYS A 278 0.17 18.20 -6.58
N ILE A 279 0.65 17.70 -5.44
CA ILE A 279 1.77 18.29 -4.68
C ILE A 279 3.11 17.67 -5.04
N PHE A 280 3.12 16.37 -5.36
CA PHE A 280 4.31 15.55 -5.49
C PHE A 280 4.54 14.99 -6.90
N ALA A 281 3.53 15.06 -7.77
CA ALA A 281 3.47 14.29 -9.03
C ALA A 281 3.79 12.80 -8.82
N PHE A 282 3.48 12.30 -7.63
CA PHE A 282 3.81 11.00 -7.08
C PHE A 282 2.87 10.76 -5.89
N ASN A 283 2.53 9.52 -5.57
CA ASN A 283 1.60 9.22 -4.49
C ASN A 283 2.07 8.08 -3.57
N HIS A 284 1.35 7.86 -2.48
CA HIS A 284 1.72 6.88 -1.47
C HIS A 284 1.66 5.44 -2.00
N ILE A 285 0.83 5.13 -3.01
CA ILE A 285 0.82 3.81 -3.65
C ILE A 285 2.17 3.56 -4.33
N GLU A 286 2.67 4.54 -5.08
CA GLU A 286 3.98 4.43 -5.73
C GLU A 286 5.14 4.38 -4.72
N ALA A 287 5.09 5.20 -3.66
CA ALA A 287 6.09 5.19 -2.59
C ALA A 287 6.09 3.85 -1.82
N GLY A 288 4.90 3.34 -1.50
CA GLY A 288 4.69 2.07 -0.82
C GLY A 288 5.13 0.88 -1.67
N LYS A 289 4.86 0.89 -2.98
CA LYS A 289 5.38 -0.10 -3.93
C LYS A 289 6.90 -0.15 -3.88
N MET A 290 7.55 1.00 -3.95
CA MET A 290 9.02 1.09 -3.88
C MET A 290 9.56 0.49 -2.58
N PHE A 291 8.92 0.77 -1.45
CA PHE A 291 9.30 0.20 -0.15
C PHE A 291 9.12 -1.32 -0.13
N SER A 292 7.94 -1.79 -0.58
CA SER A 292 7.60 -3.20 -0.65
C SER A 292 8.59 -4.00 -1.51
N ASP A 293 8.91 -3.51 -2.71
CA ASP A 293 9.90 -4.11 -3.60
C ASP A 293 11.29 -4.15 -2.98
N THR A 294 11.66 -3.05 -2.32
CA THR A 294 13.00 -2.89 -1.76
C THR A 294 13.25 -3.80 -0.57
N LEU A 295 12.22 -4.01 0.27
CA LEU A 295 12.29 -4.95 1.39
C LEU A 295 11.89 -6.37 1.00
N ASN A 296 11.34 -6.53 -0.21
CA ASN A 296 10.74 -7.76 -0.70
C ASN A 296 9.73 -8.28 0.34
N LEU A 297 8.67 -7.50 0.58
CA LEU A 297 7.60 -7.88 1.51
C LEU A 297 6.75 -9.03 0.94
N PRO A 298 6.05 -9.80 1.79
CA PRO A 298 5.08 -10.79 1.35
C PRO A 298 4.04 -10.21 0.40
N HIS A 299 3.64 -10.99 -0.61
CA HIS A 299 2.75 -10.54 -1.67
C HIS A 299 1.42 -9.98 -1.15
N PHE A 300 0.83 -10.56 -0.10
CA PHE A 300 -0.43 -10.06 0.46
C PHE A 300 -0.30 -8.64 1.07
N ILE A 301 0.89 -8.29 1.60
CA ILE A 301 1.17 -6.95 2.11
C ILE A 301 1.41 -6.00 0.95
N GLU A 302 2.22 -6.42 -0.03
CA GLU A 302 2.44 -5.65 -1.26
C GLU A 302 1.11 -5.31 -1.94
N LEU A 303 0.25 -6.30 -2.14
CA LEU A 303 -1.07 -6.14 -2.74
C LEU A 303 -1.93 -5.17 -1.95
N SER A 304 -1.93 -5.28 -0.62
CA SER A 304 -2.67 -4.36 0.25
C SER A 304 -2.11 -2.94 0.19
N ILE A 305 -0.80 -2.78 0.01
CA ILE A 305 -0.18 -1.47 -0.21
C ILE A 305 -0.61 -0.90 -1.56
N THR A 306 -0.64 -1.72 -2.62
CA THR A 306 -0.76 -1.20 -3.99
C THR A 306 -2.19 -1.07 -4.49
N GLU A 307 -3.13 -1.79 -3.88
CA GLU A 307 -4.49 -1.97 -4.42
C GLU A 307 -5.60 -1.52 -3.46
N HIS A 308 -5.28 -0.99 -2.27
CA HIS A 308 -6.34 -0.58 -1.31
C HIS A 308 -7.17 0.62 -1.78
N HIS A 309 -6.74 1.34 -2.82
CA HIS A 309 -7.51 2.38 -3.50
C HIS A 309 -8.02 1.96 -4.89
N SER A 310 -7.89 0.69 -5.29
CA SER A 310 -8.31 0.22 -6.62
C SER A 310 -9.83 0.18 -6.76
N LEU A 311 -10.33 0.73 -7.89
CA LEU A 311 -11.74 0.77 -8.23
C LEU A 311 -11.98 0.24 -9.67
N PRO A 312 -12.77 -0.83 -9.84
CA PRO A 312 -13.29 -1.71 -8.79
C PRO A 312 -12.15 -2.44 -8.04
N PRO A 313 -12.39 -2.89 -6.79
CA PRO A 313 -11.40 -3.66 -6.05
C PRO A 313 -11.06 -4.96 -6.77
N LEU A 314 -9.86 -5.48 -6.55
CA LEU A 314 -9.47 -6.78 -7.09
C LEU A 314 -10.37 -7.89 -6.50
N PRO A 315 -10.86 -8.83 -7.33
CA PRO A 315 -11.76 -9.86 -6.86
C PRO A 315 -11.02 -10.93 -6.05
N ASN A 316 -11.73 -11.53 -5.08
CA ASN A 316 -11.35 -12.76 -4.39
C ASN A 316 -10.14 -12.68 -3.44
N ASP A 317 -9.77 -11.51 -2.93
CA ASP A 317 -8.72 -11.40 -1.91
C ASP A 317 -9.28 -10.90 -0.57
N PHE A 318 -9.44 -11.82 0.39
CA PHE A 318 -10.04 -11.52 1.70
C PHE A 318 -9.25 -10.47 2.48
N VAL A 319 -7.92 -10.55 2.46
CA VAL A 319 -7.05 -9.65 3.21
C VAL A 319 -7.15 -8.24 2.66
N LEU A 320 -7.03 -8.07 1.34
CA LEU A 320 -7.19 -6.78 0.68
C LEU A 320 -8.57 -6.18 0.95
N HIS A 321 -9.65 -6.96 0.80
CA HIS A 321 -11.00 -6.45 1.06
C HIS A 321 -11.17 -6.01 2.53
N SER A 322 -10.53 -6.69 3.49
CA SER A 322 -10.53 -6.27 4.89
C SER A 322 -9.81 -4.93 5.12
N VAL A 323 -8.72 -4.67 4.39
CA VAL A 323 -7.99 -3.40 4.42
C VAL A 323 -8.80 -2.28 3.78
N ILE A 324 -9.39 -2.52 2.61
CA ILE A 324 -10.23 -1.53 1.92
C ILE A 324 -11.38 -1.08 2.81
N VAL A 325 -12.08 -2.02 3.46
CA VAL A 325 -13.18 -1.67 4.36
C VAL A 325 -12.69 -0.92 5.59
N ALA A 326 -11.60 -1.37 6.22
CA ALA A 326 -11.07 -0.74 7.41
C ALA A 326 -10.58 0.70 7.15
N ASP A 327 -9.80 0.91 6.09
CA ASP A 327 -9.26 2.21 5.71
C ASP A 327 -10.39 3.21 5.40
N ASN A 328 -11.33 2.84 4.54
CA ASN A 328 -12.45 3.71 4.17
C ASN A 328 -13.32 4.07 5.39
N PHE A 329 -13.55 3.11 6.28
CA PHE A 329 -14.34 3.34 7.48
C PHE A 329 -13.67 4.30 8.47
N LEU A 330 -12.36 4.18 8.67
CA LEU A 330 -11.58 5.08 9.52
C LEU A 330 -11.52 6.48 8.92
N ASN A 331 -11.29 6.59 7.61
CA ASN A 331 -11.28 7.87 6.89
C ASN A 331 -12.64 8.58 6.95
N ALA A 332 -13.75 7.85 6.78
CA ALA A 332 -15.10 8.40 6.91
C ALA A 332 -15.38 8.92 8.35
N SER A 333 -14.87 8.23 9.36
CA SER A 333 -15.07 8.58 10.78
C SER A 333 -14.33 9.86 11.20
N LEU A 334 -13.29 10.26 10.47
CA LEU A 334 -12.50 11.47 10.74
C LEU A 334 -13.07 12.74 10.07
N GLY A 335 -14.02 12.59 9.14
CA GLY A 335 -14.81 13.69 8.57
C GLY A 335 -14.53 13.98 7.10
N SER A 336 -15.59 13.94 6.30
CA SER A 336 -15.74 14.49 4.93
C SER A 336 -14.63 14.18 3.93
N ASP A 337 -14.00 13.01 4.03
CA ASP A 337 -13.35 12.43 2.86
C ASP A 337 -14.42 12.19 1.79
N PRO A 338 -14.20 12.51 0.50
CA PRO A 338 -15.01 11.94 -0.57
C PRO A 338 -14.96 10.42 -0.44
N PHE A 339 -16.01 9.87 0.17
CA PHE A 339 -16.12 8.46 0.49
C PHE A 339 -15.91 7.64 -0.79
N ILE A 340 -14.82 6.87 -0.83
CA ILE A 340 -14.61 5.89 -1.87
C ILE A 340 -15.49 4.70 -1.51
N SER A 341 -16.48 4.41 -2.37
CA SER A 341 -17.41 3.31 -2.13
C SER A 341 -16.65 2.00 -1.92
N CYS A 342 -16.90 1.36 -0.78
CA CYS A 342 -16.39 0.03 -0.48
C CYS A 342 -17.50 -1.04 -0.52
N GLU A 343 -18.64 -0.74 -1.18
CA GLU A 343 -19.81 -1.63 -1.30
C GLU A 343 -19.41 -3.03 -1.80
N ASP A 344 -18.60 -3.09 -2.86
CA ASP A 344 -18.16 -4.37 -3.46
C ASP A 344 -17.35 -5.20 -2.45
N SER A 345 -16.47 -4.55 -1.68
CA SER A 345 -15.68 -5.19 -0.64
C SER A 345 -16.54 -5.63 0.55
N LEU A 346 -17.51 -4.81 0.96
CA LEU A 346 -18.49 -5.16 1.99
C LEU A 346 -19.33 -6.36 1.57
N GLU A 347 -19.83 -6.38 0.34
CA GLU A 347 -20.63 -7.48 -0.22
C GLU A 347 -19.80 -8.76 -0.35
N PHE A 348 -18.52 -8.64 -0.72
CA PHE A 348 -17.58 -9.74 -0.73
C PHE A 348 -17.39 -10.34 0.68
N LEU A 349 -17.05 -9.53 1.68
CA LEU A 349 -16.83 -9.99 3.06
C LEU A 349 -18.10 -10.56 3.69
N ALA A 350 -19.28 -10.03 3.35
CA ALA A 350 -20.56 -10.55 3.83
C ALA A 350 -20.80 -12.01 3.41
N LYS A 351 -20.25 -12.47 2.27
CA LYS A 351 -20.36 -13.87 1.81
C LYS A 351 -19.58 -14.85 2.72
N TYR A 352 -18.54 -14.39 3.41
CA TYR A 352 -17.78 -15.19 4.37
C TYR A 352 -18.48 -15.30 5.71
N THR A 353 -19.01 -14.18 6.23
CA THR A 353 -19.77 -14.17 7.50
C THR A 353 -21.02 -15.06 7.44
N ALA A 354 -21.69 -15.13 6.28
CA ALA A 354 -22.88 -15.98 6.07
C ALA A 354 -22.61 -17.48 6.22
N LYS A 355 -21.36 -17.94 6.02
CA LYS A 355 -20.98 -19.37 6.16
C LYS A 355 -20.75 -19.79 7.62
N MET A 356 -20.49 -18.86 8.53
CA MET A 356 -20.32 -19.15 9.97
C MET A 356 -21.65 -19.14 10.74
N SER A 357 -22.67 -18.48 10.18
CA SER A 357 -23.99 -18.32 10.80
C SER A 357 -25.02 -19.33 10.31
N THR A 358 -25.36 -20.34 11.13
CA THR A 358 -26.71 -20.93 11.13
C THR A 358 -27.75 -19.99 11.79
N GLY A 359 -27.33 -18.79 12.22
CA GLY A 359 -28.22 -17.71 12.70
C GLY A 359 -27.63 -16.33 12.42
N LYS A 360 -28.47 -15.38 11.98
CA LYS A 360 -28.10 -14.01 11.57
C LYS A 360 -27.10 -13.36 12.55
N SER A 361 -25.83 -13.27 12.15
CA SER A 361 -24.83 -12.53 12.92
C SER A 361 -25.17 -11.03 12.92
N PRO A 362 -25.16 -10.35 14.08
CA PRO A 362 -25.34 -8.90 14.17
C PRO A 362 -24.35 -8.12 13.29
N PHE A 363 -23.16 -8.68 13.07
CA PHE A 363 -22.13 -8.11 12.20
C PHE A 363 -22.51 -8.20 10.72
N THR A 364 -23.03 -9.34 10.26
CA THR A 364 -23.56 -9.49 8.89
C THR A 364 -24.72 -8.54 8.64
N GLU A 365 -25.63 -8.37 9.62
CA GLU A 365 -26.73 -7.40 9.52
C GLU A 365 -26.22 -5.95 9.53
N THR A 366 -25.12 -5.66 10.24
CA THR A 366 -24.49 -4.34 10.31
C THR A 366 -23.78 -3.98 9.01
N LEU A 367 -22.93 -4.86 8.48
CA LEU A 367 -22.29 -4.69 7.17
C LEU A 367 -23.34 -4.61 6.05
N ARG A 368 -24.39 -5.43 6.12
CA ARG A 368 -25.50 -5.40 5.16
C ARG A 368 -26.31 -4.11 5.26
N ARG A 369 -26.52 -3.56 6.45
CA ARG A 369 -27.19 -2.25 6.65
C ARG A 369 -26.34 -1.07 6.20
N LEU A 370 -25.01 -1.15 6.35
CA LEU A 370 -24.08 -0.16 5.81
C LEU A 370 -24.13 -0.19 4.26
N ALA A 371 -23.97 -1.38 3.66
CA ALA A 371 -24.06 -1.57 2.20
C ALA A 371 -25.44 -1.20 1.61
N LEU A 372 -26.55 -1.49 2.32
CA LEU A 372 -27.89 -1.10 1.88
C LEU A 372 -28.17 0.41 2.01
N ARG A 373 -27.45 1.13 2.87
CA ARG A 373 -27.58 2.58 3.02
C ARG A 373 -26.77 3.35 2.00
N GLU A 374 -25.61 2.84 1.58
CA GLU A 374 -24.82 3.44 0.48
C GLU A 374 -25.60 3.44 -0.85
N ARG A 375 -26.42 2.40 -1.12
CA ARG A 375 -27.34 2.33 -2.26
C ARG A 375 -28.40 3.44 -2.33
N PHE A 376 -28.70 4.11 -1.21
CA PHE A 376 -29.68 5.19 -1.16
C PHE A 376 -28.97 6.45 -0.67
N ASN A 377 -28.35 7.18 -1.60
CA ASN A 377 -27.87 8.56 -1.41
C ASN A 377 -28.78 9.33 -0.44
N MET A 378 -28.23 9.88 0.66
CA MET A 378 -28.44 11.28 1.11
C MET A 378 -28.11 11.62 2.58
N SER A 379 -27.69 12.88 2.72
CA SER A 379 -27.87 13.92 3.77
C SER A 379 -27.01 13.93 5.05
N GLU A 380 -26.58 15.16 5.38
CA GLU A 380 -25.72 15.57 6.51
C GLU A 380 -26.29 15.27 7.91
N GLU A 381 -27.57 14.90 8.02
CA GLU A 381 -28.26 14.71 9.32
C GLU A 381 -27.97 13.35 9.99
N SER A 382 -27.21 12.46 9.35
CA SER A 382 -27.05 11.05 9.78
C SER A 382 -25.76 10.73 10.58
N ARG A 383 -24.78 11.65 10.65
CA ARG A 383 -23.51 11.49 11.40
C ARG A 383 -23.65 11.08 12.89
N PRO A 384 -24.69 11.49 13.64
CA PRO A 384 -24.86 11.06 15.04
C PRO A 384 -25.24 9.58 15.20
N PHE A 385 -25.87 8.97 14.19
CA PHE A 385 -26.27 7.56 14.22
C PHE A 385 -25.09 6.63 13.93
N GLU A 386 -24.19 7.03 13.04
CA GLU A 386 -22.94 6.32 12.75
C GLU A 386 -22.09 6.22 14.01
N LYS A 387 -21.81 7.32 14.72
CA LYS A 387 -21.13 7.29 16.04
C LYS A 387 -21.81 6.38 17.06
N LYS A 388 -23.13 6.17 16.97
CA LYS A 388 -23.90 5.31 17.87
C LYS A 388 -23.85 3.84 17.48
N VAL A 389 -23.76 3.53 16.18
CA VAL A 389 -23.58 2.16 15.67
C VAL A 389 -22.11 1.74 15.82
N LEU A 390 -21.17 2.62 15.46
CA LEU A 390 -19.74 2.49 15.74
C LEU A 390 -19.45 2.39 17.23
N GLY A 391 -20.07 3.27 18.02
CA GLY A 391 -20.03 3.21 19.46
C GLY A 391 -20.57 1.89 19.98
N LYS A 392 -21.60 1.30 19.36
CA LYS A 392 -22.08 -0.04 19.71
C LYS A 392 -21.15 -1.17 19.24
N ILE A 393 -20.54 -1.07 18.07
CA ILE A 393 -19.54 -2.04 17.58
C ILE A 393 -18.31 -2.00 18.50
N LEU A 394 -17.74 -0.83 18.74
CA LEU A 394 -16.66 -0.61 19.69
C LEU A 394 -17.06 -1.01 21.12
N THR A 395 -18.25 -0.66 21.60
CA THR A 395 -18.70 -1.07 22.95
C THR A 395 -18.87 -2.58 23.03
N GLN A 396 -19.35 -3.23 21.98
CA GLN A 396 -19.53 -4.68 21.96
C GLN A 396 -18.18 -5.41 21.85
N VAL A 397 -17.29 -4.93 20.98
CA VAL A 397 -15.89 -5.39 20.84
C VAL A 397 -15.07 -5.16 22.13
N LEU A 398 -15.22 -4.00 22.78
CA LEU A 398 -14.55 -3.67 24.04
C LEU A 398 -15.21 -4.33 25.27
N SER A 399 -16.47 -4.76 25.19
CA SER A 399 -17.16 -5.49 26.26
C SER A 399 -16.93 -7.00 26.22
N GLU A 400 -16.54 -7.54 25.06
CA GLU A 400 -16.28 -8.97 24.84
C GLU A 400 -14.78 -9.31 24.90
N ALA A 401 -13.88 -8.33 24.76
CA ALA A 401 -12.47 -8.47 25.04
C ALA A 401 -12.16 -8.15 26.50
N PRO A 402 -11.66 -9.08 27.34
CA PRO A 402 -11.04 -8.68 28.59
C PRO A 402 -9.79 -7.87 28.27
N LEU A 403 -9.90 -6.55 28.41
CA LEU A 403 -8.75 -5.64 28.43
C LEU A 403 -7.88 -5.98 29.65
N THR A 404 -6.91 -6.86 29.43
CA THR A 404 -5.66 -6.90 30.20
C THR A 404 -4.52 -6.88 29.20
N LEU A 405 -4.06 -5.67 28.88
CA LEU A 405 -2.68 -5.38 28.50
C LEU A 405 -2.09 -4.46 29.56
#